data_AF-A0A960MTU1-F1
#
_entry.id   AF-A0A960MTU1-F1
#
_cell.length_a   1.000
_cell.length_b   1.000
_cell.length_c   1.000
_cell.angle_alpha   90.00
_cell.angle_beta   90.00
_cell.angle_gamma   90.00
#
_symmetry.space_group_name_H-M   'P 1'
#
loop_
_entity.id
_entity.type
_entity.pdbx_description
1 polymer ?
#
loop_
_entity_poly.entity_id
_entity_poly.type
_entity_poly.pdbx_seq_one_letter_code
_entity_poly.pdbx_strand_id
1 'polypeptide(L)'
;MIDFFNVGLGCLAFSQKVLQSHLGEIIQDAGELLKGRLSDTGEDFFILNPLVIVNCFDKDSSKYRATPDGTVIVQVEKYHFHGNRIGVSLFKIPETFRTCVYASHMAVEPDDEFFRVYNEEQFTGLVFEEVWNDN
;
A
#
# COMPACT_ATOMS: atom_id res chain seq x y z
N MET A 1 11.90 6.55 -17.29
CA MET A 1 12.22 6.50 -15.85
C MET A 1 11.19 5.62 -15.19
N ILE A 2 11.56 4.79 -14.23
CA ILE A 2 10.58 3.99 -13.49
C ILE A 2 9.77 4.96 -12.61
N ASP A 3 8.45 4.81 -12.58
CA ASP A 3 7.57 5.75 -11.90
C ASP A 3 7.53 5.52 -10.37
N PHE A 4 7.64 4.26 -9.95
CA PHE A 4 7.73 3.81 -8.56
C PHE A 4 9.04 3.06 -8.30
N PHE A 5 9.62 3.22 -7.11
CA PHE A 5 10.89 2.56 -6.80
C PHE A 5 11.02 2.22 -5.32
N ASN A 6 11.93 1.28 -5.03
CA ASN A 6 12.12 0.77 -3.68
C ASN A 6 13.15 1.62 -2.92
N VAL A 7 12.74 2.15 -1.77
CA VAL A 7 13.60 2.88 -0.81
C VAL A 7 13.68 2.18 0.55
N GLY A 8 12.98 1.07 0.73
CA GLY A 8 12.84 0.36 1.99
C GLY A 8 11.56 -0.48 2.04
N LEU A 9 11.52 -1.44 2.96
CA LEU A 9 10.32 -2.27 3.19
C LEU A 9 9.14 -1.41 3.68
N GLY A 10 7.94 -1.71 3.17
CA GLY A 10 6.72 -1.04 3.58
C GLY A 10 6.66 0.46 3.23
N CYS A 11 7.53 0.92 2.32
CA CYS A 11 7.55 2.27 1.79
C CYS A 11 7.12 2.26 0.33
N LEU A 12 6.29 3.23 -0.06
CA LEU A 12 5.90 3.46 -1.45
C LEU A 12 6.56 4.77 -1.90
N ALA A 13 7.63 4.67 -2.69
CA ALA A 13 8.30 5.85 -3.26
C ALA A 13 7.99 6.00 -4.75
N PHE A 14 7.82 7.25 -5.19
CA PHE A 14 7.39 7.57 -6.53
C PHE A 14 7.91 8.92 -7.04
N SER A 15 7.87 9.07 -8.36
CA SER A 15 8.35 10.25 -9.08
C SER A 15 7.37 11.43 -9.02
N GLN A 16 7.86 12.64 -9.35
CA GLN A 16 7.03 13.84 -9.55
C GLN A 16 5.90 13.63 -10.57
N LYS A 17 6.09 12.77 -11.57
CA LYS A 17 5.08 12.47 -12.60
C LYS A 17 3.85 11.81 -11.98
N VAL A 18 4.05 10.85 -11.06
CA VAL A 18 2.95 10.19 -10.33
C VAL A 18 2.25 11.19 -9.41
N LEU A 19 3.00 12.08 -8.74
CA LEU A 19 2.40 13.11 -7.89
C LEU A 19 1.45 14.04 -8.66
N GLN A 20 1.71 14.27 -9.94
CA GLN A 20 0.94 15.18 -10.80
C GLN A 20 -0.24 14.51 -11.52
N SER A 21 -0.51 13.22 -11.25
CA SER A 21 -1.59 12.47 -11.88
C SER A 21 -2.73 12.17 -10.90
N HIS A 22 -3.79 11.51 -11.40
CA HIS A 22 -4.92 11.08 -10.57
C HIS A 22 -4.47 10.10 -9.48
N LEU A 23 -3.53 9.21 -9.81
CA LEU A 23 -2.94 8.31 -8.81
C LEU A 23 -2.26 9.08 -7.67
N GLY A 24 -1.67 10.23 -7.97
CA GLY A 24 -1.08 11.13 -6.98
C GLY A 24 -2.10 11.68 -5.97
N GLU A 25 -3.35 11.91 -6.38
CA GLU A 25 -4.45 12.35 -5.51
C GLU A 25 -4.84 11.21 -4.55
N ILE A 26 -5.06 10.01 -5.08
CA ILE A 26 -5.36 8.79 -4.30
C ILE A 26 -4.28 8.51 -3.25
N ILE A 27 -3.01 8.67 -3.62
CA ILE A 27 -1.88 8.48 -2.70
C ILE A 27 -1.90 9.53 -1.57
N GLN A 28 -2.24 10.79 -1.88
CA GLN A 28 -2.31 11.87 -0.90
C GLN A 28 -3.44 11.64 0.12
N ASP A 29 -4.56 11.05 -0.30
CA ASP A 29 -5.64 10.70 0.61
C ASP A 29 -5.26 9.57 1.59
N ALA A 30 -4.28 8.74 1.23
CA ALA A 30 -3.83 7.63 2.06
C ALA A 30 -2.84 8.04 3.18
N GLY A 31 -2.26 9.24 3.13
CA GLY A 31 -1.33 9.69 4.16
C GLY A 31 -0.47 10.90 3.83
N GLU A 32 0.68 10.99 4.49
CA GLU A 32 1.60 12.12 4.35
C GLU A 32 2.68 11.82 3.31
N LEU A 33 3.10 12.85 2.56
CA LEU A 33 4.19 12.72 1.57
C LEU A 33 5.48 13.36 2.08
N LEU A 34 6.53 12.54 2.15
CA LEU A 34 7.88 13.00 2.44
C LEU A 34 8.60 13.27 1.13
N LYS A 35 8.99 14.54 0.91
CA LYS A 35 9.74 14.94 -0.28
C LYS A 35 11.24 14.70 -0.09
N GLY A 36 11.85 14.06 -1.07
CA GLY A 36 13.29 13.89 -1.19
C GLY A 36 13.82 14.38 -2.54
N ARG A 37 15.14 14.34 -2.68
CA ARG A 37 15.84 14.63 -3.93
C ARG A 37 16.96 13.62 -4.14
N LEU A 38 17.04 13.03 -5.33
CA LEU A 38 18.12 12.14 -5.72
C LEU A 38 19.41 12.95 -5.90
N SER A 39 20.49 12.55 -5.22
CA SER A 39 21.77 13.26 -5.27
C SER A 39 22.37 13.28 -6.68
N ASP A 40 22.19 12.19 -7.41
CA ASP A 40 22.93 11.92 -8.64
C ASP A 40 22.24 12.56 -9.86
N THR A 41 20.91 12.66 -9.84
CA THR A 41 20.11 13.24 -10.93
C THR A 41 19.53 14.62 -10.59
N GLY A 42 19.47 14.97 -9.30
CA GLY A 42 18.80 16.19 -8.83
C GLY A 42 17.28 16.14 -8.88
N GLU A 43 16.70 15.00 -9.22
CA GLU A 43 15.25 14.83 -9.38
C GLU A 43 14.56 14.69 -8.03
N ASP A 44 13.38 15.30 -7.94
CA ASP A 44 12.53 15.19 -6.76
C ASP A 44 11.81 13.84 -6.75
N PHE A 45 11.65 13.28 -5.55
CA PHE A 45 10.84 12.09 -5.32
C PHE A 45 10.01 12.24 -4.05
N PHE A 46 9.05 11.35 -3.91
CA PHE A 46 8.09 11.36 -2.82
C PHE A 46 8.00 9.98 -2.21
N ILE A 47 7.96 9.91 -0.88
CA ILE A 47 7.68 8.69 -0.13
C ILE A 47 6.36 8.88 0.57
N LEU A 48 5.42 7.94 0.36
CA LEU A 48 4.21 7.87 1.16
C LEU A 48 4.53 7.34 2.56
N ASN A 49 4.11 8.09 3.57
CA ASN A 49 3.90 7.63 4.94
C ASN A 49 2.40 7.37 5.14
N PRO A 50 1.92 6.12 5.01
CA PRO A 50 0.49 5.83 5.10
C PRO A 50 -0.03 6.10 6.51
N LEU A 51 -1.07 6.93 6.61
CA LEU A 51 -1.74 7.23 7.87
C LEU A 51 -3.03 6.44 8.02
N VAL A 52 -3.55 5.90 6.93
CA VAL A 52 -4.74 5.04 6.91
C VAL A 52 -4.35 3.63 7.36
N ILE A 53 -4.72 3.31 8.60
CA ILE A 53 -4.55 1.97 9.20
C ILE A 53 -5.91 1.30 9.36
N VAL A 54 -6.10 0.14 8.74
CA VAL A 54 -7.36 -0.61 8.79
C VAL A 54 -7.19 -1.88 9.61
N ASN A 55 -8.01 -2.04 10.65
CA ASN A 55 -8.04 -3.25 11.48
C ASN A 55 -8.96 -4.32 10.85
N CYS A 56 -8.55 -4.84 9.69
CA CYS A 56 -9.31 -5.84 8.93
C CYS A 56 -8.75 -7.27 9.02
N PHE A 57 -7.61 -7.51 9.65
CA PHE A 57 -7.02 -8.85 9.73
C PHE A 57 -7.84 -9.81 10.60
N ASP A 58 -8.32 -10.90 10.01
CA ASP A 58 -9.03 -11.97 10.73
C ASP A 58 -8.00 -12.97 11.25
N LYS A 59 -7.66 -12.84 12.53
CA LYS A 59 -6.67 -13.70 13.20
C LYS A 59 -7.14 -15.15 13.35
N ASP A 60 -8.43 -15.40 13.40
CA ASP A 60 -8.97 -16.74 13.65
C ASP A 60 -8.97 -17.56 12.36
N SER A 61 -9.19 -16.89 11.22
CA SER A 61 -9.21 -17.51 9.89
C SER A 61 -7.84 -17.51 9.18
N SER A 62 -6.93 -16.62 9.57
CA SER A 62 -5.61 -16.47 8.93
C SER A 62 -4.59 -17.52 9.40
N LYS A 63 -3.59 -17.80 8.55
CA LYS A 63 -2.41 -18.59 8.94
C LYS A 63 -1.20 -17.68 9.03
N TYR A 64 -0.55 -17.65 10.19
CA TYR A 64 0.59 -16.78 10.44
C TYR A 64 1.52 -17.35 11.51
N ARG A 65 2.75 -16.83 11.55
CA ARG A 65 3.72 -17.04 12.62
C ARG A 65 3.83 -15.78 13.45
N ALA A 66 3.78 -15.94 14.76
CA ALA A 66 3.98 -14.86 15.71
C ALA A 66 5.25 -15.09 16.54
N THR A 67 5.67 -14.07 17.28
CA THR A 67 6.67 -14.18 18.33
C THR A 67 6.24 -15.17 19.41
N PRO A 68 7.16 -15.74 20.22
CA PRO A 68 6.82 -16.74 21.24
C PRO A 68 5.76 -16.28 22.26
N ASP A 69 5.66 -14.98 22.50
CA ASP A 69 4.66 -14.34 23.37
C ASP A 69 3.34 -14.00 22.65
N GLY A 70 3.24 -14.28 21.35
CA GLY A 70 2.06 -14.03 20.51
C GLY A 70 1.81 -12.56 20.18
N THR A 71 2.69 -11.64 20.56
CA THR A 71 2.42 -10.19 20.48
C THR A 71 2.63 -9.62 19.08
N VAL A 72 3.58 -10.16 18.31
CA VAL A 72 3.96 -9.64 16.99
C VAL A 72 3.82 -10.74 15.95
N ILE A 73 3.10 -10.45 14.86
CA ILE A 73 3.09 -11.31 13.69
C ILE A 73 4.40 -11.10 12.93
N VAL A 74 5.17 -12.18 12.79
CA VAL A 74 6.46 -12.19 12.10
C VAL A 74 6.27 -12.47 10.61
N GLN A 75 5.30 -13.30 10.27
CA GLN A 75 5.01 -13.69 8.89
C GLN A 75 3.55 -14.12 8.75
N VAL A 76 2.87 -13.67 7.70
CA VAL A 76 1.55 -14.19 7.32
C VAL A 76 1.74 -15.16 6.15
N GLU A 77 1.28 -16.40 6.33
CA GLU A 77 1.33 -17.45 5.31
C GLU A 77 0.04 -17.50 4.48
N LYS A 78 -1.10 -17.17 5.08
CA LYS A 78 -2.39 -17.02 4.40
C LYS A 78 -3.21 -15.92 5.07
N TYR A 79 -3.61 -14.92 4.28
CA TYR A 79 -4.46 -13.84 4.75
C TYR A 79 -5.93 -14.22 4.72
N HIS A 80 -6.65 -13.79 5.74
CA HIS A 80 -8.09 -13.62 5.74
C HIS A 80 -8.39 -12.22 6.28
N PHE A 81 -9.33 -11.53 5.64
CA PHE A 81 -9.74 -10.19 6.05
C PHE A 81 -11.24 -10.14 6.32
N HIS A 82 -11.63 -9.29 7.28
CA HIS A 82 -12.99 -8.80 7.42
C HIS A 82 -13.24 -7.74 6.33
N GLY A 83 -13.65 -8.16 5.14
CA GLY A 83 -13.81 -7.30 3.96
C GLY A 83 -14.72 -6.09 4.21
N ASN A 84 -15.77 -6.26 5.02
CA ASN A 84 -16.68 -5.18 5.42
C ASN A 84 -16.03 -4.05 6.24
N ARG A 85 -14.77 -4.19 6.67
CA ARG A 85 -13.99 -3.14 7.33
C ARG A 85 -13.07 -2.39 6.36
N ILE A 86 -12.95 -2.83 5.12
CA ILE A 86 -12.11 -2.23 4.08
C ILE A 86 -13.00 -1.32 3.24
N GLY A 87 -12.76 -0.02 3.30
CA GLY A 87 -13.49 0.98 2.52
C GLY A 87 -12.58 2.06 1.93
N VAL A 88 -11.29 1.74 1.80
CA VAL A 88 -10.24 2.66 1.35
C VAL A 88 -9.39 1.96 0.31
N SER A 89 -8.86 2.72 -0.65
CA SER A 89 -8.09 2.12 -1.74
C SER A 89 -6.70 1.71 -1.32
N LEU A 90 -6.01 2.51 -0.50
CA LEU A 90 -4.63 2.26 -0.08
C LEU A 90 -4.48 2.36 1.44
N PHE A 91 -3.89 1.37 2.08
CA PHE A 91 -3.83 1.31 3.55
C PHE A 91 -2.72 0.39 4.08
N LYS A 92 -2.52 0.42 5.39
CA LYS A 92 -1.75 -0.58 6.15
C LYS A 92 -2.64 -1.32 7.15
N ILE A 93 -2.21 -2.49 7.60
CA ILE A 93 -2.84 -3.21 8.71
C ILE A 93 -1.90 -3.21 9.93
N PRO A 94 -2.42 -3.24 11.17
CA PRO A 94 -1.60 -3.24 12.39
C PRO A 94 -0.57 -4.37 12.45
N GLU A 95 -0.85 -5.51 11.83
CA GLU A 95 -0.02 -6.71 11.91
C GLU A 95 1.23 -6.65 11.02
N THR A 96 1.19 -5.93 9.90
CA THR A 96 2.26 -5.88 8.89
C THR A 96 2.62 -4.47 8.45
N PHE A 97 2.23 -3.44 9.23
CA PHE A 97 2.42 -2.02 8.92
C PHE A 97 3.88 -1.62 8.61
N ARG A 98 4.86 -2.42 9.01
CA ARG A 98 6.28 -2.17 8.74
C ARG A 98 6.77 -2.71 7.40
N THR A 99 6.02 -3.63 6.79
CA THR A 99 6.52 -4.42 5.65
C THR A 99 5.68 -4.26 4.40
N CYS A 100 4.39 -3.97 4.54
CA CYS A 100 3.43 -4.00 3.43
C CYS A 100 2.60 -2.73 3.35
N VAL A 101 2.20 -2.38 2.14
CA VAL A 101 1.11 -1.45 1.82
C VAL A 101 0.11 -2.24 1.00
N TYR A 102 -1.17 -2.12 1.33
CA TYR A 102 -2.25 -2.86 0.68
C TYR A 102 -3.03 -1.94 -0.24
N ALA A 103 -3.41 -2.48 -1.39
CA ALA A 103 -4.38 -1.88 -2.29
C ALA A 103 -5.66 -2.73 -2.29
N SER A 104 -6.83 -2.10 -2.39
CA SER A 104 -8.13 -2.80 -2.38
C SER A 104 -9.04 -2.34 -3.52
N HIS A 105 -9.72 -3.32 -4.11
CA HIS A 105 -10.83 -3.12 -5.06
C HIS A 105 -12.17 -2.78 -4.38
N MET A 106 -12.23 -2.76 -3.05
CA MET A 106 -13.42 -2.43 -2.25
C MET A 106 -13.47 -0.94 -1.86
N ALA A 107 -12.77 -0.07 -2.60
CA ALA A 107 -12.86 1.37 -2.38
C ALA A 107 -14.31 1.86 -2.64
N VAL A 108 -14.76 2.85 -1.87
CA VAL A 108 -16.14 3.38 -1.98
C VAL A 108 -16.38 4.00 -3.35
N GLU A 109 -15.39 4.72 -3.87
CA GLU A 109 -15.43 5.33 -5.19
C GLU A 109 -14.61 4.46 -6.16
N PRO A 110 -15.24 3.81 -7.15
CA PRO A 110 -14.53 2.96 -8.11
C PRO A 110 -13.45 3.73 -8.87
N ASP A 111 -13.64 5.03 -9.07
CA ASP A 111 -12.72 5.90 -9.79
C ASP A 111 -11.44 6.26 -9.03
N ASP A 112 -11.42 5.98 -7.73
CA ASP A 112 -10.27 6.21 -6.85
C ASP A 112 -9.57 4.89 -6.46
N GLU A 113 -9.76 3.85 -7.28
CA GLU A 113 -9.18 2.54 -7.04
C GLU A 113 -7.73 2.47 -7.56
N PHE A 114 -6.78 2.50 -6.63
CA PHE A 114 -5.34 2.61 -6.86
C PHE A 114 -4.79 1.63 -7.91
N PHE A 115 -5.14 0.35 -7.85
CA PHE A 115 -4.61 -0.62 -8.80
C PHE A 115 -5.15 -0.36 -10.21
N ARG A 116 -6.45 -0.07 -10.33
CA ARG A 116 -7.05 0.29 -11.63
C ARG A 116 -6.40 1.53 -12.23
N VAL A 117 -6.33 2.63 -11.47
CA VAL A 117 -5.74 3.90 -11.93
C VAL A 117 -4.26 3.74 -12.29
N TYR A 118 -3.50 2.97 -11.50
CA TYR A 118 -2.11 2.64 -11.82
C TYR A 118 -1.96 1.98 -13.20
N ASN A 119 -2.84 1.02 -13.53
CA ASN A 119 -2.81 0.32 -14.80
C ASN A 119 -3.32 1.19 -15.97
N GLU A 120 -4.37 1.98 -15.76
CA GLU A 120 -4.95 2.88 -16.77
C GLU A 120 -3.97 4.00 -17.16
N GLU A 121 -3.28 4.60 -16.19
CA GLU A 121 -2.25 5.63 -16.43
C GLU A 121 -0.89 5.05 -16.87
N GLN A 122 -0.79 3.72 -16.99
CA GLN A 122 0.37 2.98 -17.47
C GLN A 122 1.66 3.25 -16.68
N PHE A 123 1.54 3.39 -15.37
CA PHE A 123 2.70 3.56 -14.50
C PHE A 123 3.48 2.26 -14.33
N THR A 124 4.75 2.42 -13.94
CA THR A 124 5.72 1.32 -13.84
C THR A 124 6.40 1.28 -12.48
N GLY A 125 6.88 0.09 -12.11
CA GLY A 125 7.73 -0.11 -10.91
C GLY A 125 7.07 -0.80 -9.74
N LEU A 126 5.75 -1.04 -9.78
CA LEU A 126 5.05 -1.86 -8.79
C LEU A 126 4.80 -3.28 -9.31
N VAL A 127 4.81 -4.23 -8.36
CA VAL A 127 4.35 -5.60 -8.56
C VAL A 127 3.23 -5.85 -7.55
N PHE A 128 2.11 -6.38 -8.03
CA PHE A 128 0.95 -6.66 -7.19
C PHE A 128 0.81 -8.17 -6.98
N GLU A 129 0.46 -8.55 -5.76
CA GLU A 129 0.15 -9.91 -5.35
C GLU A 129 -1.24 -9.91 -4.73
N GLU A 130 -2.14 -10.74 -5.26
CA GLU A 130 -3.45 -10.95 -4.64
C GLU A 130 -3.25 -11.76 -3.35
N VAL A 131 -3.48 -11.12 -2.20
CA VAL A 131 -3.31 -11.76 -0.89
C VAL A 131 -4.61 -12.35 -0.33
N TRP A 132 -5.77 -11.85 -0.78
CA TRP A 132 -7.09 -12.28 -0.31
C TRP A 132 -8.20 -11.83 -1.28
N ASN A 133 -9.27 -12.63 -1.34
CA ASN A 133 -10.51 -12.33 -2.04
C ASN A 133 -11.68 -13.02 -1.29
N ASP A 134 -12.90 -12.47 -1.37
CA ASP A 134 -14.11 -12.92 -0.66
C ASP A 134 -14.92 -13.98 -1.42
N ASN A 135 -14.30 -14.64 -2.41
CA ASN A 135 -14.93 -15.67 -3.25
C ASN A 135 -15.29 -16.96 -2.50
#